data_AF-A0A1M3CR86-F1
#
_entry.id   AF-A0A1M3CR86-F1
#
_cell.length_a   1.000
_cell.length_b   1.000
_cell.length_c   1.000
_cell.angle_alpha   90.00
_cell.angle_beta   90.00
_cell.angle_gamma   90.00
#
_symmetry.space_group_name_H-M   'P 1'
#
loop_
_entity.id
_entity.type
_entity.pdbx_description
1 polymer ?
#
loop_
_entity_poly.entity_id
_entity_poly.type
_entity_poly.pdbx_seq_one_letter_code
_entity_poly.pdbx_strand_id
1 'polypeptide(L)'
;MKLEFLELPGDERRLYIEQAAIKKNVSPVIVEKDFWVCWLLDILFQSEFAASLVFKGGTSLSKVFGAINRFSEDIDLSLSPSFLKLPEVGPTRNQAHKWMEKAELACEVAVRTQIMPMLEIEVANMIGKSEQIRFEFLKDLNTHSPVLLFHYPSSIPTGFSYIKRSVKLEFGSLTDQQPTGCHKIQPWIAEIFPKPFHDWKCEVIALEIERSFWEKATILHAEFHRPPNKPMPDRFSRHYADTALLSNHPEAIKAINNYDLRNQVVSWKSQFFGSSWANYDLAKSGTFRLVPQTERLHALRHDYQLMRDMYLNEPFSFDDMLTILFDLELRINQY
;
A
#
# COMPACT_ATOMS: atom_id res chain seq x y z
N MET A 1 -5.79 14.21 18.17
CA MET A 1 -6.72 13.51 19.09
C MET A 1 -6.05 13.35 20.44
N LYS A 2 -6.79 13.14 21.54
CA LYS A 2 -6.17 12.91 22.88
C LYS A 2 -5.95 11.41 23.13
N LEU A 3 -6.78 10.55 22.51
CA LEU A 3 -6.68 9.08 22.53
C LEU A 3 -6.52 8.50 23.94
N GLU A 4 -7.63 8.42 24.69
CA GLU A 4 -7.68 7.82 26.03
C GLU A 4 -7.04 6.42 26.08
N PHE A 5 -7.17 5.64 25.00
CA PHE A 5 -6.52 4.33 24.87
C PHE A 5 -5.01 4.36 25.14
N LEU A 6 -4.30 5.41 24.71
CA LEU A 6 -2.85 5.53 24.92
C LEU A 6 -2.49 5.88 26.36
N GLU A 7 -3.41 6.48 27.12
CA GLU A 7 -3.26 6.81 28.54
C GLU A 7 -3.48 5.59 29.45
N LEU A 8 -4.11 4.52 28.95
CA LEU A 8 -4.32 3.29 29.72
C LEU A 8 -2.99 2.60 30.08
N PRO A 9 -2.92 1.94 31.26
CA PRO A 9 -1.77 1.12 31.62
C PRO A 9 -1.45 0.05 30.56
N GLY A 10 -0.16 -0.29 30.41
CA GLY A 10 0.29 -1.25 29.40
C GLY A 10 -0.43 -2.61 29.46
N ASP A 11 -0.68 -3.12 30.67
CA ASP A 11 -1.41 -4.38 30.87
C ASP A 11 -2.88 -4.28 30.42
N GLU A 12 -3.53 -3.13 30.61
CA GLU A 12 -4.91 -2.92 30.16
C GLU A 12 -4.98 -2.79 28.64
N ARG A 13 -4.06 -2.04 28.03
CA ARG A 13 -3.95 -1.97 26.56
C ARG A 13 -3.71 -3.34 25.95
N ARG A 14 -2.84 -4.16 26.56
CA ARG A 14 -2.60 -5.55 26.15
C ARG A 14 -3.90 -6.35 26.15
N LEU A 15 -4.71 -6.26 27.21
CA LEU A 15 -6.00 -6.97 27.27
C LEU A 15 -6.94 -6.56 26.12
N TYR A 16 -7.07 -5.27 25.82
CA TYR A 16 -7.88 -4.84 24.67
C TYR A 16 -7.36 -5.42 23.35
N ILE A 17 -6.04 -5.40 23.14
CA ILE A 17 -5.41 -5.95 21.93
C ILE A 17 -5.65 -7.46 21.82
N GLU A 18 -5.44 -8.22 22.91
CA GLU A 18 -5.66 -9.66 22.94
C GLU A 18 -7.12 -10.04 22.69
N GLN A 19 -8.07 -9.34 23.31
CA GLN A 19 -9.49 -9.59 23.10
C GLN A 19 -9.94 -9.23 21.68
N ALA A 20 -9.40 -8.16 21.10
CA ALA A 20 -9.65 -7.80 19.71
C ALA A 20 -9.08 -8.86 18.74
N ALA A 21 -7.89 -9.39 19.04
CA ALA A 21 -7.23 -10.42 18.27
C ALA A 21 -8.02 -11.74 18.25
N ILE A 22 -8.56 -12.16 19.40
CA ILE A 22 -9.45 -13.32 19.50
C ILE A 22 -10.68 -13.12 18.62
N LYS A 23 -11.34 -11.95 18.69
CA LYS A 23 -12.55 -11.66 17.90
C LYS A 23 -12.30 -11.60 16.40
N LYS A 24 -11.11 -11.15 15.98
CA LYS A 24 -10.71 -11.09 14.56
C LYS A 24 -10.04 -12.39 14.09
N ASN A 25 -9.81 -13.35 14.99
CA ASN A 25 -9.08 -14.59 14.72
C ASN A 25 -7.69 -14.35 14.10
N VAL A 26 -6.92 -13.43 14.69
CA VAL A 26 -5.57 -13.05 14.25
C VAL A 26 -4.61 -12.98 15.44
N SER A 27 -3.31 -12.83 15.18
CA SER A 27 -2.34 -12.59 16.23
C SER A 27 -2.52 -11.20 16.88
N PRO A 28 -2.36 -11.06 18.21
CA PRO A 28 -2.33 -9.76 18.89
C PRO A 28 -1.32 -8.77 18.30
N VAL A 29 -0.21 -9.27 17.74
CA VAL A 29 0.80 -8.43 17.08
C VAL A 29 0.23 -7.74 15.84
N ILE A 30 -0.67 -8.40 15.10
CA ILE A 30 -1.33 -7.83 13.92
C ILE A 30 -2.27 -6.71 14.35
N VAL A 31 -3.08 -6.93 15.40
CA VAL A 31 -4.01 -5.90 15.92
C VAL A 31 -3.26 -4.69 16.48
N GLU A 32 -2.16 -4.91 17.22
CA GLU A 32 -1.33 -3.80 17.72
C GLU A 32 -0.72 -3.02 16.56
N LYS A 33 -0.18 -3.71 15.54
CA LYS A 33 0.41 -3.06 14.37
C LYS A 33 -0.63 -2.28 13.57
N ASP A 34 -1.82 -2.84 13.39
CA ASP A 34 -2.96 -2.20 12.76
C ASP A 34 -3.33 -0.86 13.43
N PHE A 35 -3.33 -0.85 14.77
CA PHE A 35 -3.52 0.37 15.56
C PHE A 35 -2.46 1.43 15.25
N TRP A 36 -1.17 1.07 15.27
CA TRP A 36 -0.09 2.01 15.00
C TRP A 36 -0.08 2.52 13.55
N VAL A 37 -0.50 1.70 12.59
CA VAL A 37 -0.69 2.12 11.19
C VAL A 37 -1.73 3.24 11.09
N CYS A 38 -2.93 3.01 11.63
CA CYS A 38 -4.00 4.01 11.59
C CYS A 38 -3.64 5.28 12.38
N TRP A 39 -2.91 5.13 13.48
CA TRP A 39 -2.47 6.26 14.29
C TRP A 39 -1.41 7.14 13.61
N LEU A 40 -0.42 6.54 12.96
CA LEU A 40 0.57 7.29 12.18
C LEU A 40 -0.06 8.00 10.98
N LEU A 41 -1.03 7.35 10.31
CA LEU A 41 -1.79 7.98 9.24
C LEU A 41 -2.56 9.19 9.78
N ASP A 42 -3.17 9.11 10.96
CA ASP A 42 -3.80 10.27 11.58
C ASP A 42 -2.82 11.43 11.80
N ILE A 43 -1.67 11.17 12.44
CA ILE A 43 -0.66 12.22 12.66
C ILE A 43 -0.25 12.88 11.34
N LEU A 44 0.01 12.08 10.30
CA LEU A 44 0.41 12.60 8.99
C LEU A 44 -0.68 13.44 8.33
N PHE A 45 -1.93 12.98 8.34
CA PHE A 45 -3.04 13.67 7.68
C PHE A 45 -3.67 14.79 8.52
N GLN A 46 -3.28 14.94 9.79
CA GLN A 46 -3.55 16.13 10.60
C GLN A 46 -2.42 17.19 10.49
N SER A 47 -1.28 16.83 9.88
CA SER A 47 -0.13 17.74 9.73
C SER A 47 -0.29 18.70 8.55
N GLU A 48 0.63 19.67 8.49
CA GLU A 48 0.77 20.60 7.35
C GLU A 48 1.05 19.90 5.99
N PHE A 49 1.45 18.63 6.00
CA PHE A 49 1.73 17.85 4.79
C PHE A 49 0.51 17.12 4.21
N ALA A 50 -0.64 17.14 4.89
CA ALA A 50 -1.83 16.35 4.53
C ALA A 50 -2.25 16.53 3.07
N ALA A 51 -2.34 17.77 2.59
CA ALA A 51 -2.74 18.10 1.22
C ALA A 51 -1.68 17.70 0.15
N SER A 52 -0.48 17.35 0.59
CA SER A 52 0.63 16.94 -0.27
C SER A 52 0.86 15.43 -0.26
N LEU A 53 0.10 14.68 0.55
CA LEU A 53 0.22 13.24 0.72
C LEU A 53 -0.96 12.52 0.05
N VAL A 54 -0.65 11.44 -0.66
CA VAL A 54 -1.66 10.48 -1.15
C VAL A 54 -1.32 9.11 -0.59
N PHE A 55 -2.27 8.52 0.14
CA PHE A 55 -2.20 7.16 0.66
C PHE A 55 -2.61 6.14 -0.40
N LYS A 56 -1.80 5.11 -0.61
CA LYS A 56 -2.02 4.14 -1.69
C LYS A 56 -1.53 2.74 -1.30
N GLY A 57 -1.40 1.87 -2.30
CA GLY A 57 -0.85 0.53 -2.13
C GLY A 57 -1.82 -0.43 -1.44
N GLY A 58 -1.30 -1.57 -0.98
CA GLY A 58 -2.12 -2.64 -0.41
C GLY A 58 -2.89 -2.21 0.85
N THR A 59 -2.27 -1.39 1.68
CA THR A 59 -2.86 -0.97 2.96
C THR A 59 -4.03 -0.02 2.72
N SER A 60 -3.96 0.86 1.71
CA SER A 60 -5.12 1.68 1.30
C SER A 60 -6.29 0.81 0.80
N LEU A 61 -6.01 -0.20 -0.04
CA LEU A 61 -7.04 -1.12 -0.55
C LEU A 61 -7.74 -1.88 0.58
N SER A 62 -6.98 -2.26 1.62
CA SER A 62 -7.54 -2.93 2.79
C SER A 62 -8.32 -1.98 3.69
N LYS A 63 -7.71 -0.83 4.06
CA LYS A 63 -8.24 0.08 5.09
C LYS A 63 -9.35 1.01 4.63
N VAL A 64 -9.27 1.48 3.39
CA VAL A 64 -10.23 2.42 2.83
C VAL A 64 -11.39 1.66 2.19
N PHE A 65 -11.07 0.66 1.37
CA PHE A 65 -12.07 0.02 0.51
C PHE A 65 -12.48 -1.38 0.96
N GLY A 66 -11.78 -2.00 1.92
CA GLY A 66 -12.04 -3.40 2.29
C GLY A 66 -11.88 -4.37 1.11
N ALA A 67 -11.08 -3.99 0.10
CA ALA A 67 -11.05 -4.65 -1.20
C ALA A 67 -10.06 -5.80 -1.29
N ILE A 68 -9.21 -5.98 -0.27
CA ILE A 68 -8.29 -7.11 -0.16
C ILE A 68 -8.39 -7.78 1.23
N ASN A 69 -8.19 -9.10 1.26
CA ASN A 69 -8.40 -9.95 2.44
C ASN A 69 -7.10 -10.46 3.08
N ARG A 70 -5.98 -9.77 2.83
CA ARG A 70 -4.68 -10.04 3.48
C ARG A 70 -4.28 -8.88 4.37
N PHE A 71 -3.51 -9.19 5.41
CA PHE A 71 -2.90 -8.13 6.19
C PHE A 71 -1.90 -7.37 5.30
N SER A 72 -1.97 -6.05 5.37
CA SER A 72 -1.03 -5.15 4.72
C SER A 72 -0.67 -4.11 5.75
N GLU A 73 0.60 -4.10 6.13
CA GLU A 73 1.08 -3.38 7.31
C GLU A 73 1.99 -2.19 7.01
N ASP A 74 2.38 -2.05 5.74
CA ASP A 74 3.26 -0.98 5.26
C ASP A 74 2.39 0.22 4.82
N ILE A 75 2.80 1.43 5.15
CA ILE A 75 2.15 2.66 4.72
C ILE A 75 2.85 3.14 3.45
N ASP A 76 2.20 2.96 2.29
CA ASP A 76 2.67 3.51 1.02
C ASP A 76 2.06 4.91 0.80
N LEU A 77 2.91 5.92 0.79
CA LEU A 77 2.53 7.32 0.57
C LEU A 77 3.15 7.84 -0.72
N SER A 78 2.62 8.94 -1.22
CA SER A 78 3.29 9.71 -2.25
C SER A 78 3.17 11.19 -2.03
N LEU A 79 4.24 11.89 -2.34
CA LEU A 79 4.35 13.33 -2.20
C LEU A 79 4.05 14.02 -3.53
N SER A 80 3.25 15.08 -3.47
CA SER A 80 2.90 15.88 -4.64
C SER A 80 4.14 16.55 -5.25
N PRO A 81 4.21 16.69 -6.59
CA PRO A 81 5.33 17.37 -7.24
C PRO A 81 5.42 18.84 -6.81
N SER A 82 4.28 19.47 -6.53
CA SER A 82 4.21 20.87 -6.08
C SER A 82 4.90 21.04 -4.73
N PHE A 83 4.65 20.15 -3.76
CA PHE A 83 5.34 20.15 -2.47
C PHE A 83 6.85 19.92 -2.63
N LEU A 84 7.22 18.98 -3.50
CA LEU A 84 8.63 18.69 -3.82
C LEU A 84 9.29 19.77 -4.69
N LYS A 85 8.57 20.83 -5.09
CA LYS A 85 9.02 21.92 -5.96
C LYS A 85 9.60 21.42 -7.29
N LEU A 86 9.00 20.36 -7.81
CA LEU A 86 9.42 19.75 -9.07
C LEU A 86 8.78 20.48 -10.25
N PRO A 87 9.53 20.70 -11.35
CA PRO A 87 8.96 21.23 -12.58
C PRO A 87 8.02 20.21 -13.22
N GLU A 88 7.28 20.63 -14.25
CA GLU A 88 6.56 19.69 -15.09
C GLU A 88 7.50 18.67 -15.75
N VAL A 89 6.98 17.47 -15.96
CA VAL A 89 7.72 16.37 -16.59
C VAL A 89 7.84 16.66 -18.09
N GLY A 90 9.06 16.57 -18.62
CA GLY A 90 9.28 16.67 -20.06
C GLY A 90 8.72 15.48 -20.84
N PRO A 91 8.38 15.63 -22.13
CA PRO A 91 7.69 14.60 -22.92
C PRO A 91 8.56 13.39 -23.28
N THR A 92 9.89 13.49 -23.19
CA THR A 92 10.79 12.40 -23.60
C THR A 92 11.15 11.48 -22.42
N ARG A 93 11.46 10.21 -22.72
CA ARG A 93 11.92 9.24 -21.70
C ARG A 93 13.18 9.68 -20.95
N ASN A 94 14.11 10.34 -21.64
CA ASN A 94 15.33 10.85 -21.00
C ASN A 94 15.02 12.02 -20.04
N GLN A 95 14.10 12.91 -20.40
CA GLN A 95 13.64 13.95 -19.49
C GLN A 95 12.88 13.37 -18.29
N ALA A 96 12.03 12.36 -18.51
CA ALA A 96 11.33 11.65 -17.45
C ALA A 96 12.31 10.99 -16.47
N HIS A 97 13.35 10.32 -16.98
CA HIS A 97 14.38 9.70 -16.14
C HIS A 97 15.13 10.74 -15.28
N LYS A 98 15.61 11.83 -15.88
CA LYS A 98 16.24 12.93 -15.13
C LYS A 98 15.28 13.59 -14.13
N TRP A 99 14.00 13.63 -14.47
CA TRP A 99 12.96 14.12 -13.57
C TRP A 99 12.80 13.18 -12.37
N MET A 100 12.79 11.86 -12.57
CA MET A 100 12.73 10.86 -11.49
C MET A 100 13.89 11.00 -10.52
N GLU A 101 15.12 11.10 -11.00
CA GLU A 101 16.30 11.26 -10.14
C GLU A 101 16.18 12.50 -9.24
N LYS A 102 15.68 13.62 -9.80
CA LYS A 102 15.41 14.84 -9.03
C LYS A 102 14.27 14.65 -8.04
N ALA A 103 13.21 13.95 -8.45
CA ALA A 103 12.04 13.69 -7.63
C ALA A 103 12.37 12.79 -6.43
N GLU A 104 13.15 11.73 -6.65
CA GLU A 104 13.68 10.85 -5.60
C GLU A 104 14.54 11.63 -4.60
N LEU A 105 15.48 12.46 -5.08
CA LEU A 105 16.31 13.28 -4.20
C LEU A 105 15.49 14.31 -3.41
N ALA A 106 14.55 15.00 -4.06
CA ALA A 106 13.68 15.97 -3.41
C ALA A 106 12.78 15.31 -2.35
N CYS A 107 12.24 14.13 -2.66
CA CYS A 107 11.46 13.31 -1.73
C CYS A 107 12.30 12.90 -0.52
N GLU A 108 13.51 12.38 -0.76
CA GLU A 108 14.46 12.01 0.29
C GLU A 108 14.75 13.18 1.24
N VAL A 109 15.06 14.36 0.68
CA VAL A 109 15.31 15.57 1.47
C VAL A 109 14.06 15.96 2.26
N ALA A 110 12.89 16.01 1.63
CA ALA A 110 11.65 16.39 2.29
C ALA A 110 11.28 15.45 3.45
N VAL A 111 11.41 14.14 3.25
CA VAL A 111 11.15 13.16 4.30
C VAL A 111 12.13 13.33 5.46
N ARG A 112 13.43 13.48 5.18
CA ARG A 112 14.47 13.55 6.21
C ARG A 112 14.46 14.86 6.99
N THR A 113 14.19 16.00 6.35
CA THR A 113 14.34 17.32 6.98
C THR A 113 13.03 17.97 7.41
N GLN A 114 11.87 17.46 6.98
CA GLN A 114 10.57 18.03 7.31
C GLN A 114 9.64 16.99 7.95
N ILE A 115 9.35 15.88 7.25
CA ILE A 115 8.33 14.92 7.70
C ILE A 115 8.79 14.13 8.92
N MET A 116 9.99 13.54 8.90
CA MET A 116 10.52 12.75 10.02
C MET A 116 10.66 13.61 11.31
N PRO A 117 11.25 14.82 11.28
CA PRO A 117 11.29 15.68 12.47
C PRO A 117 9.90 16.03 13.01
N MET A 118 8.92 16.30 12.14
CA MET A 118 7.54 16.54 12.55
C MET A 118 6.94 15.32 13.25
N LEU A 119 7.10 14.13 12.65
CA LEU A 119 6.64 12.87 13.26
C LEU A 119 7.31 12.62 14.62
N GLU A 120 8.61 12.86 14.76
CA GLU A 120 9.33 12.71 16.03
C GLU A 120 8.76 13.61 17.13
N ILE A 121 8.45 14.87 16.79
CA ILE A 121 7.85 15.84 17.72
C ILE A 121 6.45 15.39 18.13
N GLU A 122 5.56 15.10 17.17
CA GLU A 122 4.17 14.73 17.44
C GLU A 122 4.08 13.42 18.23
N VAL A 123 4.88 12.42 17.87
CA VAL A 123 4.96 11.16 18.60
C VAL A 123 5.48 11.37 20.03
N ALA A 124 6.53 12.19 20.22
CA ALA A 124 7.05 12.47 21.55
C ALA A 124 6.05 13.23 22.43
N ASN A 125 5.24 14.12 21.85
CA ASN A 125 4.17 14.83 22.55
C ASN A 125 3.06 13.89 23.01
N MET A 126 2.70 12.91 22.17
CA MET A 126 1.57 12.01 22.42
C MET A 126 1.88 10.82 23.32
N ILE A 127 3.05 10.18 23.14
CA ILE A 127 3.42 8.95 23.86
C ILE A 127 4.72 9.08 24.65
N GLY A 128 5.13 10.32 24.91
CA GLY A 128 6.31 10.67 25.70
C GLY A 128 7.64 10.51 24.95
N LYS A 129 8.69 11.11 25.53
CA LYS A 129 10.07 10.92 25.05
C LYS A 129 10.52 9.49 25.29
N SER A 130 11.38 9.00 24.40
CA SER A 130 12.01 7.68 24.49
C SER A 130 13.52 7.87 24.45
N GLU A 131 14.25 7.10 25.26
CA GLU A 131 15.71 7.01 25.16
C GLU A 131 16.15 6.21 23.92
N GLN A 132 15.26 5.37 23.39
CA GLN A 132 15.46 4.61 22.15
C GLN A 132 14.98 5.39 20.94
N ILE A 133 15.67 5.19 19.80
CA ILE A 133 15.30 5.74 18.50
C ILE A 133 13.92 5.22 18.10
N ARG A 134 12.96 6.13 17.86
CA ARG A 134 11.61 5.77 17.42
C ARG A 134 11.49 5.70 15.89
N PHE A 135 12.27 6.50 15.16
CA PHE A 135 12.25 6.55 13.72
C PHE A 135 13.64 6.27 13.15
N GLU A 136 13.73 5.26 12.29
CA GLU A 136 14.92 4.97 11.50
C GLU A 136 14.67 5.38 10.05
N PHE A 137 15.56 6.21 9.50
CA PHE A 137 15.52 6.59 8.09
C PHE A 137 16.33 5.59 7.26
N LEU A 138 15.69 5.05 6.22
CA LEU A 138 16.28 4.12 5.25
C LEU A 138 15.98 4.59 3.82
N LYS A 139 16.70 4.01 2.86
CA LYS A 139 16.40 4.12 1.44
C LYS A 139 16.13 2.72 0.89
N ASP A 140 14.98 2.53 0.26
CA ASP A 140 14.67 1.25 -0.37
C ASP A 140 15.65 0.99 -1.52
N LEU A 141 16.21 -0.22 -1.57
CA LEU A 141 17.26 -0.57 -2.53
C LEU A 141 16.70 -0.74 -3.96
N ASN A 142 15.41 -1.05 -4.09
CA ASN A 142 14.79 -1.34 -5.38
C ASN A 142 14.10 -0.10 -5.96
N THR A 143 13.37 0.64 -5.11
CA THR A 143 12.58 1.80 -5.55
C THR A 143 13.32 3.12 -5.34
N HIS A 144 14.45 3.12 -4.61
CA HIS A 144 15.17 4.32 -4.19
C HIS A 144 14.33 5.32 -3.39
N SER A 145 13.15 4.91 -2.93
CA SER A 145 12.29 5.77 -2.13
C SER A 145 12.82 5.89 -0.70
N PRO A 146 12.68 7.07 -0.07
CA PRO A 146 12.86 7.20 1.37
C PRO A 146 11.84 6.35 2.14
N VAL A 147 12.32 5.69 3.18
CA VAL A 147 11.56 4.83 4.08
C VAL A 147 11.80 5.29 5.52
N LEU A 148 10.73 5.38 6.30
CA LEU A 148 10.81 5.51 7.75
C LEU A 148 10.35 4.21 8.40
N LEU A 149 11.15 3.66 9.31
CA LEU A 149 10.70 2.60 10.21
C LEU A 149 10.33 3.20 11.55
N PHE A 150 9.04 3.13 11.90
CA PHE A 150 8.56 3.53 13.21
C PHE A 150 8.58 2.35 14.18
N HIS A 151 9.43 2.41 15.18
CA HIS A 151 9.52 1.45 16.29
C HIS A 151 8.54 1.86 17.40
N TYR A 152 7.33 1.33 17.33
CA TYR A 152 6.28 1.64 18.29
C TYR A 152 6.50 0.94 19.65
N PRO A 153 6.04 1.53 20.77
CA PRO A 153 6.04 0.83 22.05
C PRO A 153 5.03 -0.32 22.00
N SER A 154 5.48 -1.52 22.37
CA SER A 154 4.63 -2.72 22.35
C SER A 154 4.34 -3.20 23.77
N SER A 155 3.07 -3.51 24.04
CA SER A 155 2.64 -4.14 25.30
C SER A 155 2.51 -5.67 25.17
N ILE A 156 2.65 -6.20 23.96
CA ILE A 156 2.60 -7.63 23.67
C ILE A 156 3.99 -8.24 23.92
N PRO A 157 4.14 -9.35 24.69
CA PRO A 157 5.44 -10.02 24.86
C PRO A 157 6.04 -10.49 23.53
N THR A 158 7.37 -10.43 23.40
CA THR A 158 8.07 -10.98 22.22
C THR A 158 7.84 -12.49 22.13
N GLY A 159 7.24 -12.95 21.04
CA GLY A 159 6.98 -14.35 20.73
C GLY A 159 7.49 -14.75 19.33
N PHE A 160 7.14 -15.94 18.86
CA PHE A 160 7.56 -16.53 17.57
C PHE A 160 6.93 -15.88 16.31
N SER A 161 6.51 -14.60 16.36
CA SER A 161 5.88 -13.98 15.19
C SER A 161 6.91 -13.48 14.18
N TYR A 162 6.79 -13.90 12.92
CA TYR A 162 7.59 -13.39 11.79
C TYR A 162 7.40 -11.88 11.52
N ILE A 163 6.42 -11.25 12.17
CA ILE A 163 6.02 -9.86 11.95
C ILE A 163 6.96 -8.92 12.70
N LYS A 164 7.61 -8.02 11.94
CA LYS A 164 8.43 -6.96 12.51
C LYS A 164 7.57 -5.98 13.33
N ARG A 165 8.05 -5.65 14.54
CA ARG A 165 7.47 -4.65 15.45
C ARG A 165 7.85 -3.22 15.06
N SER A 166 7.68 -2.92 13.79
CA SER A 166 7.81 -1.59 13.25
C SER A 166 6.82 -1.39 12.13
N VAL A 167 6.32 -0.17 11.99
CA VAL A 167 5.53 0.24 10.83
C VAL A 167 6.49 0.83 9.81
N LYS A 168 6.49 0.30 8.58
CA LYS A 168 7.24 0.88 7.47
C LYS A 168 6.39 1.96 6.81
N LEU A 169 6.93 3.15 6.64
CA LEU A 169 6.34 4.22 5.84
C LEU A 169 7.25 4.44 4.62
N GLU A 170 6.74 4.16 3.42
CA GLU A 170 7.46 4.35 2.16
C GLU A 170 6.88 5.56 1.42
N PHE A 171 7.74 6.51 1.03
CA PHE A 171 7.29 7.74 0.37
C PHE A 171 7.76 7.78 -1.09
N GLY A 172 6.81 7.63 -2.01
CA GLY A 172 7.04 7.78 -3.45
C GLY A 172 6.99 9.23 -3.92
N SER A 173 7.66 9.50 -5.04
CA SER A 173 7.77 10.84 -5.65
C SER A 173 7.04 10.98 -6.99
N LEU A 174 6.24 9.98 -7.40
CA LEU A 174 5.67 9.84 -8.75
C LEU A 174 4.21 10.29 -8.80
N THR A 175 3.86 11.13 -9.78
CA THR A 175 2.91 12.24 -9.57
C THR A 175 1.63 12.21 -10.39
N ASP A 176 1.43 11.21 -11.24
CA ASP A 176 0.07 10.91 -11.71
C ASP A 176 -0.59 9.93 -10.73
N GLN A 177 -1.19 10.48 -9.68
CA GLN A 177 -1.92 9.73 -8.66
C GLN A 177 -3.29 10.32 -8.48
N GLN A 178 -4.08 10.21 -9.55
CA GLN A 178 -5.46 10.67 -9.60
C GLN A 178 -6.34 9.60 -10.28
N PRO A 179 -7.64 9.56 -9.95
CA PRO A 179 -8.31 10.37 -8.92
C PRO A 179 -7.97 9.97 -7.48
N THR A 180 -8.16 10.91 -6.55
CA THR A 180 -8.07 10.70 -5.09
C THR A 180 -9.35 11.13 -4.39
N GLY A 181 -9.61 10.57 -3.21
CA GLY A 181 -10.72 10.98 -2.34
C GLY A 181 -10.36 10.99 -0.87
N CYS A 182 -11.23 11.60 -0.07
CA CYS A 182 -11.08 11.68 1.38
C CYS A 182 -11.88 10.56 2.04
N HIS A 183 -11.21 9.76 2.86
CA HIS A 183 -11.79 8.54 3.43
C HIS A 183 -11.51 8.45 4.93
N LYS A 184 -12.52 8.03 5.70
CA LYS A 184 -12.36 7.75 7.12
C LYS A 184 -11.75 6.38 7.32
N ILE A 185 -10.76 6.29 8.19
CA ILE A 185 -10.18 5.00 8.60
C ILE A 185 -10.16 4.87 10.11
N GLN A 186 -10.19 3.63 10.58
CA GLN A 186 -10.06 3.32 11.99
C GLN A 186 -9.34 1.98 12.19
N PRO A 187 -8.67 1.81 13.34
CA PRO A 187 -8.03 0.55 13.66
C PRO A 187 -9.07 -0.47 14.10
N TRP A 188 -8.80 -1.76 13.89
CA TRP A 188 -9.73 -2.83 14.24
C TRP A 188 -10.09 -2.86 15.73
N ILE A 189 -9.17 -2.46 16.59
CA ILE A 189 -9.43 -2.37 18.03
C ILE A 189 -10.51 -1.32 18.35
N ALA A 190 -10.57 -0.22 17.60
CA ALA A 190 -11.60 0.81 17.74
C ALA A 190 -12.95 0.34 17.19
N GLU A 191 -12.97 -0.44 16.11
CA GLU A 191 -14.20 -1.09 15.59
C GLU A 191 -14.84 -2.00 16.65
N ILE A 192 -14.00 -2.77 17.34
CA ILE A 192 -14.44 -3.80 18.30
C ILE A 192 -14.80 -3.19 19.66
N PHE A 193 -14.04 -2.18 20.09
CA PHE A 193 -14.18 -1.52 21.38
C PHE A 193 -14.26 -0.01 21.17
N PRO A 194 -15.41 0.57 20.77
CA PRO A 194 -15.48 1.99 20.41
C PRO A 194 -15.33 2.95 21.60
N LYS A 195 -15.60 2.51 22.84
CA LYS A 195 -15.62 3.40 24.02
C LYS A 195 -14.27 4.09 24.30
N PRO A 196 -13.12 3.39 24.36
CA PRO A 196 -11.81 4.03 24.57
C PRO A 196 -11.29 4.82 23.36
N PHE A 197 -12.04 4.80 22.25
CA PHE A 197 -11.69 5.44 20.98
C PHE A 197 -12.80 6.41 20.53
N HIS A 198 -13.58 6.95 21.47
CA HIS A 198 -14.74 7.79 21.16
C HIS A 198 -14.37 9.10 20.44
N ASP A 199 -13.13 9.58 20.61
CA ASP A 199 -12.58 10.75 19.92
C ASP A 199 -11.84 10.39 18.62
N TRP A 200 -11.87 9.11 18.19
CA TRP A 200 -11.18 8.64 16.98
C TRP A 200 -11.73 9.32 15.72
N LYS A 201 -10.87 10.08 15.04
CA LYS A 201 -11.16 10.85 13.83
C LYS A 201 -9.95 10.89 12.91
N CYS A 202 -9.73 9.81 12.18
CA CYS A 202 -8.71 9.75 11.13
C CYS A 202 -9.37 9.81 9.75
N GLU A 203 -9.02 10.85 9.00
CA GLU A 203 -9.37 11.01 7.58
C GLU A 203 -8.08 11.05 6.76
N VAL A 204 -8.05 10.33 5.65
CA VAL A 204 -6.89 10.22 4.77
C VAL A 204 -7.28 10.59 3.35
N ILE A 205 -6.35 11.21 2.62
CA ILE A 205 -6.47 11.37 1.17
C ILE A 205 -5.88 10.10 0.55
N ALA A 206 -6.71 9.29 -0.09
CA ALA A 206 -6.31 8.02 -0.69
C ALA A 206 -6.51 8.01 -2.20
N LEU A 207 -5.68 7.21 -2.88
CA LEU A 207 -5.83 6.89 -4.29
C LEU A 207 -7.10 6.08 -4.49
N GLU A 208 -7.98 6.52 -5.40
CA GLU A 208 -9.26 5.84 -5.61
C GLU A 208 -9.08 4.41 -6.12
N ILE A 209 -10.06 3.57 -5.80
CA ILE A 209 -9.98 2.13 -6.08
C ILE A 209 -9.91 1.85 -7.59
N GLU A 210 -10.55 2.66 -8.43
CA GLU A 210 -10.51 2.53 -9.89
C GLU A 210 -9.11 2.78 -10.45
N ARG A 211 -8.36 3.72 -9.85
CA ARG A 211 -6.97 3.98 -10.21
C ARG A 211 -6.09 2.83 -9.75
N SER A 212 -6.27 2.38 -8.51
CA SER A 212 -5.54 1.24 -7.94
C SER A 212 -5.80 -0.06 -8.72
N PHE A 213 -7.01 -0.26 -9.24
CA PHE A 213 -7.36 -1.36 -10.13
C PHE A 213 -6.49 -1.37 -11.37
N TRP A 214 -6.41 -0.25 -12.10
CA TRP A 214 -5.60 -0.17 -13.31
C TRP A 214 -4.10 -0.23 -13.03
N GLU A 215 -3.64 0.30 -11.90
CA GLU A 215 -2.24 0.14 -11.47
C GLU A 215 -1.88 -1.34 -11.25
N LYS A 216 -2.76 -2.13 -10.62
CA LYS A 216 -2.53 -3.56 -10.46
C LYS A 216 -2.68 -4.33 -11.77
N ALA A 217 -3.71 -4.07 -12.56
CA ALA A 217 -3.91 -4.72 -13.86
C ALA A 217 -2.69 -4.51 -14.78
N THR A 218 -2.11 -3.31 -14.79
CA THR A 218 -0.92 -3.02 -15.61
C THR A 218 0.36 -3.67 -15.06
N ILE A 219 0.48 -3.92 -13.75
CA ILE A 219 1.55 -4.75 -13.19
C ILE A 219 1.46 -6.17 -13.76
N LEU A 220 0.27 -6.77 -13.72
CA LEU A 220 0.00 -8.12 -14.25
C LEU A 220 0.30 -8.22 -15.74
N HIS A 221 -0.09 -7.19 -16.51
CA HIS A 221 0.21 -7.06 -17.92
C HIS A 221 1.71 -7.08 -18.20
N ALA A 222 2.47 -6.24 -17.50
CA ALA A 222 3.92 -6.21 -17.67
C ALA A 222 4.51 -7.60 -17.37
N GLU A 223 4.05 -8.25 -16.29
CA GLU A 223 4.57 -9.54 -15.84
C GLU A 223 4.26 -10.70 -16.78
N PHE A 224 3.13 -10.66 -17.48
CA PHE A 224 2.89 -11.59 -18.59
C PHE A 224 3.99 -11.52 -19.65
N HIS A 225 4.53 -10.33 -19.91
CA HIS A 225 5.59 -10.12 -20.89
C HIS A 225 7.02 -10.27 -20.31
N ARG A 226 7.17 -10.63 -19.03
CA ARG A 226 8.49 -10.84 -18.40
C ARG A 226 9.26 -11.98 -19.10
N PRO A 227 10.45 -11.72 -19.66
CA PRO A 227 11.24 -12.73 -20.34
C PRO A 227 11.52 -13.95 -19.46
N PRO A 228 11.42 -15.20 -19.96
CA PRO A 228 11.55 -16.42 -19.15
C PRO A 228 12.84 -16.51 -18.33
N ASN A 229 13.94 -15.96 -18.84
CA ASN A 229 15.25 -15.93 -18.18
C ASN A 229 15.34 -14.95 -17.00
N LYS A 230 14.36 -14.06 -16.82
CA LYS A 230 14.29 -13.19 -15.64
C LYS A 230 13.53 -13.88 -14.51
N PRO A 231 14.08 -13.92 -13.28
CA PRO A 231 13.36 -14.47 -12.14
C PRO A 231 12.14 -13.60 -11.82
N MET A 232 11.14 -14.19 -11.16
CA MET A 232 10.07 -13.41 -10.56
C MET A 232 10.51 -12.91 -9.18
N PRO A 233 10.04 -11.75 -8.74
CA PRO A 233 10.25 -11.32 -7.36
C PRO A 233 9.53 -12.24 -6.38
N ASP A 234 10.02 -12.30 -5.14
CA ASP A 234 9.33 -12.99 -4.04
C ASP A 234 8.04 -12.27 -3.67
N ARG A 235 7.08 -13.00 -3.11
CA ARG A 235 5.78 -12.52 -2.61
C ARG A 235 4.95 -11.79 -3.65
N PHE A 236 5.18 -12.09 -4.92
CA PHE A 236 4.61 -11.36 -6.03
C PHE A 236 3.22 -11.88 -6.43
N SER A 237 2.87 -13.11 -6.06
CA SER A 237 1.54 -13.70 -6.25
C SER A 237 0.42 -12.88 -5.58
N ARG A 238 0.73 -12.05 -4.56
CA ARG A 238 -0.24 -11.09 -3.99
C ARG A 238 -0.81 -10.13 -5.02
N HIS A 239 -0.06 -9.75 -6.05
CA HIS A 239 -0.58 -8.85 -7.09
C HIS A 239 -1.70 -9.55 -7.89
N TYR A 240 -1.57 -10.85 -8.14
CA TYR A 240 -2.59 -11.67 -8.79
C TYR A 240 -3.83 -11.81 -7.89
N ALA A 241 -3.62 -12.14 -6.62
CA ALA A 241 -4.72 -12.29 -5.66
C ALA A 241 -5.48 -10.98 -5.42
N ASP A 242 -4.76 -9.88 -5.21
CA ASP A 242 -5.36 -8.55 -5.03
C ASP A 242 -6.15 -8.15 -6.29
N THR A 243 -5.63 -8.41 -7.50
CA THR A 243 -6.34 -8.09 -8.76
C THR A 243 -7.60 -8.94 -8.93
N ALA A 244 -7.54 -10.22 -8.57
CA ALA A 244 -8.71 -11.11 -8.59
C ALA A 244 -9.80 -10.61 -7.62
N LEU A 245 -9.43 -10.18 -6.41
CA LEU A 245 -10.37 -9.60 -5.45
C LEU A 245 -10.97 -8.28 -5.95
N LEU A 246 -10.15 -7.38 -6.49
CA LEU A 246 -10.64 -6.13 -7.08
C LEU A 246 -11.61 -6.39 -8.24
N SER A 247 -11.40 -7.42 -9.04
CA SER A 247 -12.30 -7.76 -10.16
C SER A 247 -13.75 -8.08 -9.72
N ASN A 248 -13.93 -8.44 -8.45
CA ASN A 248 -15.21 -8.75 -7.82
C ASN A 248 -15.71 -7.61 -6.91
N HIS A 249 -14.91 -6.55 -6.70
CA HIS A 249 -15.31 -5.43 -5.86
C HIS A 249 -16.29 -4.50 -6.62
N PRO A 250 -17.47 -4.16 -6.07
CA PRO A 250 -18.50 -3.40 -6.78
C PRO A 250 -18.07 -2.02 -7.29
N GLU A 251 -17.13 -1.37 -6.60
CA GLU A 251 -16.60 -0.07 -7.02
C GLU A 251 -15.47 -0.22 -8.04
N ALA A 252 -14.59 -1.21 -7.86
CA ALA A 252 -13.44 -1.41 -8.74
C ALA A 252 -13.85 -1.90 -10.13
N ILE A 253 -14.89 -2.73 -10.22
CA ILE A 253 -15.38 -3.25 -11.51
C ILE A 253 -15.88 -2.13 -12.45
N LYS A 254 -16.30 -0.99 -11.90
CA LYS A 254 -16.67 0.20 -12.70
C LYS A 254 -15.47 0.74 -13.48
N ALA A 255 -14.25 0.53 -12.98
CA ALA A 255 -13.01 0.96 -13.63
C ALA A 255 -12.81 0.32 -15.01
N ILE A 256 -13.34 -0.89 -15.24
CA ILE A 256 -13.19 -1.62 -16.51
C ILE A 256 -13.69 -0.77 -17.70
N ASN A 257 -14.77 -0.03 -17.50
CA ASN A 257 -15.38 0.83 -18.53
C ASN A 257 -14.76 2.24 -18.59
N ASN A 258 -13.81 2.56 -17.70
CA ASN A 258 -13.11 3.83 -17.68
C ASN A 258 -11.80 3.74 -18.47
N TYR A 259 -11.92 3.75 -19.80
CA TYR A 259 -10.78 3.61 -20.72
C TYR A 259 -9.80 4.78 -20.63
N ASP A 260 -10.29 5.98 -20.32
CA ASP A 260 -9.43 7.16 -20.15
C ASP A 260 -8.49 6.99 -18.96
N LEU A 261 -9.00 6.49 -17.84
CA LEU A 261 -8.18 6.19 -16.67
C LEU A 261 -7.16 5.09 -16.96
N ARG A 262 -7.55 4.02 -17.68
CA ARG A 262 -6.60 3.01 -18.16
C ARG A 262 -5.49 3.66 -18.97
N ASN A 263 -5.84 4.47 -19.95
CA ASN A 263 -4.89 5.09 -20.87
C ASN A 263 -3.93 6.05 -20.14
N GLN A 264 -4.43 6.79 -19.13
CA GLN A 264 -3.60 7.62 -18.25
C GLN A 264 -2.57 6.78 -17.48
N VAL A 265 -3.01 5.70 -16.82
CA VAL A 265 -2.11 4.78 -16.09
C VAL A 265 -1.08 4.17 -17.02
N VAL A 266 -1.49 3.70 -18.20
CA VAL A 266 -0.61 3.10 -19.21
C VAL A 266 0.42 4.10 -19.73
N SER A 267 0.01 5.32 -20.03
CA SER A 267 0.89 6.40 -20.48
C SER A 267 1.94 6.72 -19.41
N TRP A 268 1.50 6.91 -18.17
CA TRP A 268 2.38 7.15 -17.03
C TRP A 268 3.38 6.01 -16.82
N LYS A 269 2.90 4.76 -16.82
CA LYS A 269 3.74 3.56 -16.68
C LYS A 269 4.75 3.44 -17.83
N SER A 270 4.35 3.76 -19.05
CA SER A 270 5.23 3.75 -20.23
C SER A 270 6.38 4.75 -20.12
N GLN A 271 6.09 5.93 -19.57
CA GLN A 271 7.07 7.01 -19.42
C GLN A 271 8.06 6.75 -18.29
N PHE A 272 7.58 6.25 -17.14
CA PHE A 272 8.36 6.15 -15.89
C PHE A 272 8.84 4.74 -15.53
N PHE A 273 8.11 3.71 -15.95
CA PHE A 273 8.35 2.32 -15.58
C PHE A 273 8.56 1.40 -16.78
N GLY A 274 8.89 1.99 -17.94
CA GLY A 274 9.07 1.29 -19.19
C GLY A 274 10.30 0.38 -19.20
N SER A 275 10.25 -0.74 -18.48
CA SER A 275 11.08 -1.88 -18.79
C SER A 275 10.85 -2.27 -20.25
N SER A 276 11.89 -2.60 -21.01
CA SER A 276 11.76 -2.96 -22.43
C SER A 276 10.79 -4.11 -22.70
N TRP A 277 10.47 -4.91 -21.67
CA TRP A 277 9.59 -6.04 -21.73
C TRP A 277 8.18 -5.77 -21.18
N ALA A 278 7.89 -4.60 -20.60
CA ALA A 278 6.58 -4.36 -19.99
C ALA A 278 5.45 -4.20 -21.03
N ASN A 279 5.78 -3.90 -22.29
CA ASN A 279 4.87 -3.79 -23.43
C ASN A 279 3.57 -3.04 -23.15
N TYR A 280 3.66 -1.90 -22.43
CA TYR A 280 2.50 -1.10 -22.06
C TYR A 280 1.70 -0.56 -23.28
N ASP A 281 2.31 -0.49 -24.46
CA ASP A 281 1.62 -0.20 -25.72
C ASP A 281 0.59 -1.27 -26.13
N LEU A 282 0.70 -2.49 -25.58
CA LEU A 282 -0.26 -3.58 -25.69
C LEU A 282 -1.27 -3.62 -24.53
N ALA A 283 -1.15 -2.77 -23.51
CA ALA A 283 -2.06 -2.68 -22.38
C ALA A 283 -3.36 -1.93 -22.74
N LYS A 284 -4.02 -2.39 -23.80
CA LYS A 284 -5.27 -1.87 -24.37
C LYS A 284 -6.22 -3.03 -24.69
N SER A 285 -7.47 -2.72 -25.01
CA SER A 285 -8.44 -3.73 -25.40
C SER A 285 -7.96 -4.58 -26.58
N GLY A 286 -8.34 -5.85 -26.57
CA GLY A 286 -7.95 -6.90 -27.51
C GLY A 286 -6.57 -7.50 -27.24
N THR A 287 -5.67 -6.79 -26.55
CA THR A 287 -4.29 -7.24 -26.32
C THR A 287 -3.87 -7.24 -24.85
N PHE A 288 -4.76 -6.86 -23.93
CA PHE A 288 -4.45 -6.82 -22.50
C PHE A 288 -4.27 -8.24 -21.95
N ARG A 289 -3.25 -8.46 -21.11
CA ARG A 289 -2.96 -9.75 -20.48
C ARG A 289 -2.95 -9.62 -18.96
N LEU A 290 -3.55 -10.58 -18.29
CA LEU A 290 -3.59 -10.72 -16.84
C LEU A 290 -3.21 -12.13 -16.39
N VAL A 291 -3.55 -13.15 -17.18
CA VAL A 291 -3.21 -14.54 -16.88
C VAL A 291 -1.73 -14.76 -17.19
N PRO A 292 -0.93 -15.30 -16.25
CA PRO A 292 0.50 -15.50 -16.46
C PRO A 292 0.78 -16.59 -17.50
N GLN A 293 1.96 -16.54 -18.13
CA GLN A 293 2.41 -17.59 -19.05
C GLN A 293 2.57 -18.94 -18.33
N THR A 294 2.38 -20.05 -19.06
CA THR A 294 2.41 -21.42 -18.53
C THR A 294 3.69 -21.73 -17.75
N GLU A 295 4.83 -21.23 -18.22
CA GLU A 295 6.16 -21.41 -17.62
C GLU A 295 6.28 -20.77 -16.24
N ARG A 296 5.41 -19.79 -15.90
CA ARG A 296 5.39 -19.09 -14.62
C ARG A 296 4.46 -19.72 -13.59
N LEU A 297 3.51 -20.57 -14.01
CA LEU A 297 2.46 -21.09 -13.16
C LEU A 297 3.01 -21.85 -11.94
N HIS A 298 4.05 -22.67 -12.13
CA HIS A 298 4.64 -23.43 -11.03
C HIS A 298 5.25 -22.50 -9.96
N ALA A 299 6.04 -21.52 -10.39
CA ALA A 299 6.68 -20.57 -9.48
C ALA A 299 5.65 -19.68 -8.76
N LEU A 300 4.61 -19.20 -9.48
CA LEU A 300 3.53 -18.41 -8.89
C LEU A 300 2.71 -19.23 -7.88
N ARG A 301 2.43 -20.50 -8.18
CA ARG A 301 1.69 -21.37 -7.25
C ARG A 301 2.49 -21.61 -5.97
N HIS A 302 3.79 -21.85 -6.10
CA HIS A 302 4.66 -22.02 -4.94
C HIS A 302 4.69 -20.75 -4.08
N ASP A 303 4.92 -19.59 -4.70
CA ASP A 303 4.87 -18.29 -4.01
C ASP A 303 3.52 -18.08 -3.31
N TYR A 304 2.41 -18.36 -4.00
CA TYR A 304 1.06 -18.22 -3.44
C TYR A 304 0.84 -19.08 -2.19
N GLN A 305 1.35 -20.31 -2.19
CA GLN A 305 1.30 -21.19 -1.02
C GLN A 305 2.12 -20.64 0.16
N LEU A 306 3.31 -20.11 -0.10
CA LEU A 306 4.16 -19.48 0.93
C LEU A 306 3.52 -18.21 1.51
N MET A 307 2.66 -17.55 0.75
CA MET A 307 1.95 -16.34 1.18
C MET A 307 0.66 -16.61 1.97
N ARG A 308 0.24 -17.87 2.14
CA ARG A 308 -1.06 -18.21 2.74
C ARG A 308 -1.25 -17.61 4.14
N ASP A 309 -0.20 -17.59 4.96
CA ASP A 309 -0.21 -17.03 6.31
C ASP A 309 -0.45 -15.51 6.37
N MET A 310 -0.35 -14.80 5.23
CA MET A 310 -0.66 -13.37 5.17
C MET A 310 -2.15 -13.07 5.04
N TYR A 311 -2.96 -14.06 4.64
CA TYR A 311 -4.39 -13.88 4.45
C TYR A 311 -5.13 -13.99 5.78
N LEU A 312 -6.06 -13.06 6.00
CA LEU A 312 -6.85 -12.99 7.24
C LEU A 312 -7.97 -14.04 7.27
N ASN A 313 -8.40 -14.47 6.08
CA ASN A 313 -9.40 -15.50 5.86
C ASN A 313 -8.86 -16.48 4.80
N GLU A 314 -9.50 -17.64 4.67
CA GLU A 314 -9.17 -18.58 3.60
C GLU A 314 -9.28 -17.89 2.22
N PRO A 315 -8.17 -17.74 1.49
CA PRO A 315 -8.21 -17.11 0.17
C PRO A 315 -8.75 -18.08 -0.87
N PHE A 316 -9.05 -17.59 -2.08
CA PHE A 316 -9.41 -18.45 -3.21
C PHE A 316 -8.32 -19.50 -3.48
N SER A 317 -8.68 -20.62 -4.10
CA SER A 317 -7.64 -21.51 -4.61
C SER A 317 -6.84 -20.78 -5.71
N PHE A 318 -5.60 -21.21 -5.94
CA PHE A 318 -4.78 -20.65 -7.02
C PHE A 318 -5.46 -20.81 -8.39
N ASP A 319 -6.16 -21.92 -8.61
CA ASP A 319 -6.87 -22.20 -9.86
C ASP A 319 -8.10 -21.30 -10.02
N ASP A 320 -8.89 -21.09 -8.95
CA ASP A 320 -10.01 -20.15 -8.96
C ASP A 320 -9.54 -18.71 -9.21
N MET A 321 -8.41 -18.31 -8.59
CA MET A 321 -7.79 -17.02 -8.85
C MET A 321 -7.45 -16.85 -10.33
N LEU A 322 -6.89 -17.87 -11.00
CA LEU A 322 -6.60 -17.81 -12.42
C LEU A 322 -7.87 -17.76 -13.28
N THR A 323 -8.93 -18.49 -12.92
CA THR A 323 -10.24 -18.40 -13.59
C THR A 323 -10.80 -16.98 -13.51
N ILE A 324 -10.79 -16.36 -12.33
CA ILE A 324 -11.25 -14.99 -12.13
C ILE A 324 -10.45 -14.00 -12.99
N LEU A 325 -9.12 -14.15 -13.05
CA LEU A 325 -8.25 -13.29 -13.86
C LEU A 325 -8.48 -13.50 -15.36
N PHE A 326 -8.75 -14.73 -15.80
CA PHE A 326 -9.10 -15.03 -17.19
C PHE A 326 -10.41 -14.35 -17.60
N ASP A 327 -11.45 -14.45 -16.76
CA ASP A 327 -12.73 -13.78 -17.02
C ASP A 327 -12.59 -12.25 -16.99
N LEU A 328 -11.72 -11.71 -16.14
CA LEU A 328 -11.39 -10.29 -16.15
C LEU A 328 -10.66 -9.89 -17.44
N GLU A 329 -9.67 -10.68 -17.88
CA GLU A 329 -8.94 -10.45 -19.13
C GLU A 329 -9.89 -10.41 -20.33
N LEU A 330 -10.84 -11.35 -20.41
CA LEU A 330 -11.86 -11.37 -21.45
C LEU A 330 -12.72 -10.10 -21.42
N ARG A 331 -13.21 -9.69 -20.25
CA ARG A 331 -14.03 -8.47 -20.10
C ARG A 331 -13.27 -7.21 -20.54
N ILE A 332 -12.00 -7.08 -20.15
CA ILE A 332 -11.16 -5.93 -20.55
C ILE A 332 -10.93 -5.91 -22.07
N ASN A 333 -10.87 -7.08 -22.71
CA ASN A 333 -10.57 -7.21 -24.13
C ASN A 333 -11.80 -7.22 -25.05
N GLN A 334 -13.03 -7.17 -24.52
CA GLN A 334 -14.26 -7.19 -25.32
C GLN A 334 -14.57 -5.85 -26.02
N TYR A 335 -13.89 -4.75 -25.66
CA TYR A 335 -14.19 -3.39 -26.15
C TYR A 335 -12.96 -2.56 -26.45
#